data_AF-A0A3D4YMN9-F1
#
_entry.id   AF-A0A3D4YMN9-F1
#
_cell.length_a   1.000
_cell.length_b   1.000
_cell.length_c   1.000
_cell.angle_alpha   90.00
_cell.angle_beta   90.00
_cell.angle_gamma   90.00
#
_symmetry.space_group_name_H-M   'P 1'
#
loop_
_entity.id
_entity.type
_entity.pdbx_description
1 polymer ?
#
loop_
_entity_poly.entity_id
_entity_poly.type
_entity_poly.pdbx_seq_one_letter_code
_entity_poly.pdbx_strand_id
1 'polypeptide(L)'
;RFDEVDARGRPVRGEGPRPDLSPEGAPPLYTNIDLDLQKFTVGLFADSLQGGAVAIDPNTGEVLALYSAPSWDPNKFTGGIPVEYYKQLLDDKRRPLVNKAIQGTYPPG
;
A
#
# COMPACT_ATOMS: atom_id res chain seq x y z
N ARG A 1 9.62 31.62 0.92
CA ARG A 1 8.17 31.51 1.19
C ARG A 1 7.83 32.53 2.25
N PHE A 2 7.22 33.65 1.88
CA PHE A 2 6.64 34.60 2.81
C PHE A 2 5.18 34.73 2.37
N ASP A 3 4.25 34.32 3.22
CA ASP A 3 2.83 34.56 2.98
C ASP A 3 2.53 35.93 3.60
N GLU A 4 2.26 36.93 2.76
CA GLU A 4 1.90 38.26 3.28
C GLU A 4 0.49 38.19 3.86
N VAL A 5 0.46 38.20 5.19
CA VAL A 5 -0.77 38.16 5.97
C VAL A 5 -1.04 39.54 6.56
N ASP A 6 -2.31 39.93 6.63
CA ASP A 6 -2.69 41.11 7.40
C ASP A 6 -2.52 40.87 8.89
N ALA A 7 -2.68 41.91 9.70
CA ALA A 7 -2.65 41.82 11.16
C ALA A 7 -3.71 40.88 11.77
N ARG A 8 -4.64 40.34 10.96
CA ARG A 8 -5.67 39.36 11.36
C ARG A 8 -5.36 37.96 10.81
N GLY A 9 -4.19 37.75 10.21
CA GLY A 9 -3.77 36.47 9.65
C GLY A 9 -4.41 36.12 8.31
N ARG A 10 -5.14 37.04 7.67
CA ARG A 10 -5.75 36.81 6.36
C ARG A 10 -4.73 37.08 5.27
N PRO A 11 -4.58 36.19 4.29
CA PRO A 11 -3.67 36.43 3.17
C PRO A 11 -4.17 37.65 2.37
N VAL A 12 -3.35 38.70 2.29
CA VAL A 12 -3.71 39.97 1.62
C VAL A 12 -3.47 39.87 0.11
N ARG A 13 -2.39 39.17 -0.25
CA ARG A 13 -2.03 38.86 -1.62
C ARG A 13 -1.16 37.62 -1.58
N GLY A 14 -1.74 36.48 -1.94
CA GLY A 14 -0.92 35.38 -2.39
C GLY A 14 -0.33 35.81 -3.72
N GLU A 15 0.97 36.09 -3.78
CA GLU A 15 1.66 35.83 -5.03
C GLU A 15 1.36 34.36 -5.32
N GLY A 16 0.53 34.10 -6.34
CA GLY A 16 0.32 32.74 -6.83
C GLY A 16 1.67 32.05 -7.05
N PRO A 17 1.71 30.71 -7.15
CA PRO A 17 2.97 29.98 -7.29
C PRO A 17 3.88 30.71 -8.25
N ARG A 18 5.13 31.00 -7.83
CA ARG A 18 6.07 31.65 -8.75
C ARG A 18 6.05 30.82 -10.05
N PRO A 19 5.85 31.44 -11.22
CA PRO A 19 5.76 30.69 -12.48
C PRO A 19 7.04 29.90 -12.79
N ASP A 20 8.14 30.12 -12.06
CA ASP A 20 9.43 29.44 -12.21
C ASP A 20 9.57 28.12 -11.43
N LEU A 21 8.64 27.77 -10.53
CA LEU A 21 8.70 26.56 -9.70
C LEU A 21 7.36 25.84 -9.70
N SER A 22 7.01 25.24 -10.85
CA SER A 22 5.91 24.28 -10.92
C SER A 22 6.37 22.94 -10.32
N PRO A 23 5.59 22.29 -9.45
CA PRO A 23 5.95 20.99 -8.93
C PRO A 23 6.00 19.97 -10.08
N GLU A 24 7.18 19.39 -10.30
CA GLU A 24 7.33 18.27 -11.22
C GLU A 24 6.88 16.98 -10.52
N GLY A 25 5.92 16.28 -11.11
CA GLY A 25 5.46 14.98 -10.61
C GLY A 25 6.58 13.94 -10.72
N ALA A 26 6.65 13.04 -9.74
CA ALA A 26 7.57 11.91 -9.82
C ALA A 26 7.23 11.02 -11.03
N PRO A 27 8.24 10.41 -11.70
CA PRO A 27 7.98 9.42 -12.73
C PRO A 27 7.14 8.25 -12.20
N PRO A 28 6.29 7.63 -13.05
CA PRO A 28 5.55 6.43 -12.66
C PRO A 28 6.48 5.29 -12.26
N LEU A 29 6.07 4.52 -11.25
CA LEU A 29 6.72 3.27 -10.87
C LEU A 29 6.08 2.12 -11.65
N TYR A 30 6.91 1.34 -12.35
CA TYR A 30 6.49 0.12 -13.02
C TYR A 30 6.91 -1.10 -12.19
N THR A 31 6.01 -2.07 -12.05
CA THR A 31 6.22 -3.30 -11.30
C THR A 31 6.09 -4.50 -12.21
N ASN A 32 6.76 -5.61 -11.87
CA ASN A 32 6.67 -6.87 -12.61
C ASN A 32 5.44 -7.72 -12.25
N ILE A 33 4.59 -7.20 -11.34
CA ILE A 33 3.36 -7.87 -10.95
C ILE A 33 2.43 -8.01 -12.16
N ASP A 34 2.11 -9.25 -12.49
CA ASP A 34 1.03 -9.58 -13.40
C ASP A 34 -0.29 -9.56 -12.62
N LEU A 35 -1.18 -8.64 -12.99
CA LEU A 35 -2.43 -8.43 -12.27
C LEU A 35 -3.36 -9.64 -12.32
N ASP A 36 -3.39 -10.37 -13.43
CA ASP A 36 -4.29 -11.51 -13.59
C ASP A 36 -3.76 -12.71 -12.81
N LEU A 37 -2.44 -12.93 -12.82
CA LEU A 37 -1.79 -13.91 -11.95
C LEU A 37 -1.98 -13.58 -10.47
N GLN A 38 -1.87 -12.30 -10.09
CA GLN A 38 -2.12 -11.85 -8.73
C GLN A 38 -3.56 -12.17 -8.29
N LYS A 39 -4.57 -11.85 -9.11
CA LYS A 39 -5.97 -12.17 -8.83
C LYS A 39 -6.22 -13.68 -8.75
N PHE A 40 -5.63 -14.44 -9.66
CA PHE A 40 -5.71 -15.90 -9.62
C PHE A 40 -5.13 -16.44 -8.31
N THR A 41 -3.96 -15.93 -7.90
CA THR A 41 -3.30 -16.30 -6.64
C THR A 41 -4.17 -15.98 -5.42
N VAL A 42 -4.83 -14.81 -5.39
CA VAL A 42 -5.80 -14.47 -4.34
C VAL A 42 -6.93 -15.52 -4.29
N GLY A 43 -7.45 -15.92 -5.45
CA GLY A 43 -8.51 -16.92 -5.56
C GLY A 43 -8.14 -18.32 -5.04
N LEU A 44 -6.84 -18.69 -5.08
CA LEU A 44 -6.37 -19.98 -4.56
C LEU A 44 -6.49 -20.11 -3.05
N PHE A 45 -6.44 -19.01 -2.31
CA PHE A 45 -6.36 -19.05 -0.84
C PHE A 45 -7.71 -19.27 -0.14
N ALA A 46 -8.85 -19.21 -0.84
CA ALA A 46 -10.19 -19.29 -0.22
C ALA A 46 -10.31 -18.43 1.08
N ASP A 47 -11.39 -18.59 1.85
CA ASP A 47 -11.54 -17.82 3.11
C ASP A 47 -10.82 -18.48 4.31
N SER A 48 -10.41 -19.73 4.15
CA SER A 48 -9.88 -20.55 5.24
C SER A 48 -8.35 -20.71 5.24
N LEU A 49 -7.65 -20.48 4.11
CA LEU A 49 -6.19 -20.64 4.07
C LEU A 49 -5.48 -19.38 4.56
N GLN A 50 -4.40 -19.62 5.29
CA GLN A 50 -3.54 -18.58 5.84
C GLN A 50 -2.11 -18.90 5.45
N GLY A 51 -1.38 -17.91 4.94
CA GLY A 51 -0.02 -18.12 4.47
C GLY A 51 0.41 -17.05 3.50
N GLY A 52 1.57 -17.26 2.89
CA GLY A 52 2.08 -16.44 1.80
C GLY A 52 2.24 -17.26 0.53
N ALA A 53 2.11 -16.61 -0.62
CA ALA A 53 2.50 -17.16 -1.92
C ALA A 53 3.35 -16.13 -2.66
N VAL A 54 4.38 -16.61 -3.34
CA VAL A 54 5.24 -15.82 -4.21
C VAL A 54 5.40 -16.59 -5.52
N ALA A 55 5.08 -15.94 -6.63
CA ALA A 55 5.37 -16.43 -7.98
C ALA A 55 6.54 -15.62 -8.54
N ILE A 56 7.59 -16.31 -8.97
CA ILE A 56 8.79 -15.70 -9.53
C ILE A 56 9.07 -16.26 -10.92
N ASP A 57 9.60 -15.45 -11.82
CA ASP A 57 10.31 -15.94 -12.99
C ASP A 57 11.73 -16.38 -12.55
N PRO A 58 12.08 -17.68 -12.65
CA PRO A 58 13.37 -18.17 -12.20
C PRO A 58 14.55 -17.70 -13.08
N ASN A 59 14.29 -17.24 -14.31
CA ASN A 59 15.34 -16.79 -15.23
C ASN A 59 15.75 -15.35 -14.94
N THR A 60 14.81 -14.51 -14.52
CA THR A 60 15.00 -13.06 -14.32
C THR A 60 14.99 -12.67 -12.84
N GLY A 61 14.40 -13.50 -11.97
CA GLY A 61 14.18 -13.19 -10.55
C GLY A 61 12.99 -12.26 -10.31
N GLU A 62 12.20 -11.96 -11.35
CA GLU A 62 11.08 -11.04 -11.25
C GLU A 62 9.94 -11.63 -10.43
N VAL A 63 9.35 -10.82 -9.55
CA VAL A 63 8.16 -11.21 -8.79
C VAL A 63 6.93 -10.90 -9.64
N LEU A 64 6.24 -11.95 -10.07
CA LEU A 64 5.06 -11.87 -10.91
C LEU A 64 3.77 -11.81 -10.09
N ALA A 65 3.75 -12.43 -8.90
CA ALA A 65 2.68 -12.29 -7.92
C ALA A 65 3.21 -12.47 -6.49
N LEU A 66 2.64 -11.73 -5.55
CA LEU A 66 2.97 -11.81 -4.13
C LEU A 66 1.69 -11.62 -3.33
N TYR A 67 1.30 -12.65 -2.58
CA TYR A 67 0.08 -12.61 -1.80
C TYR A 67 0.30 -13.10 -0.37
N SER A 68 -0.39 -12.47 0.57
CA SER A 68 -0.40 -12.83 1.99
C SER A 68 -1.84 -12.89 2.46
N ALA A 69 -2.27 -14.07 2.92
CA ALA A 69 -3.63 -14.33 3.35
C ALA A 69 -3.76 -14.42 4.89
N PRO A 70 -4.87 -13.97 5.47
CA PRO A 70 -5.88 -13.11 4.85
C PRO A 70 -5.33 -11.69 4.61
N SER A 71 -5.87 -11.00 3.61
CA SER A 71 -5.58 -9.59 3.33
C SER A 71 -6.68 -8.66 3.85
N TRP A 72 -6.55 -7.37 3.60
CA TRP A 72 -7.48 -6.30 3.98
C TRP A 72 -7.63 -5.29 2.83
N ASP A 73 -8.63 -4.42 2.90
CA ASP A 73 -8.89 -3.41 1.86
C ASP A 73 -8.00 -2.17 2.09
N PRO A 74 -7.01 -1.89 1.22
CA PRO A 74 -6.11 -0.76 1.39
C PRO A 74 -6.80 0.60 1.35
N ASN A 75 -7.94 0.70 0.68
CA ASN A 75 -8.66 1.96 0.54
C ASN A 75 -9.18 2.47 1.89
N LYS A 76 -9.36 1.59 2.88
CA LYS A 76 -9.81 1.97 4.23
C LYS A 76 -8.76 2.73 5.04
N PHE A 77 -7.52 2.83 4.55
CA PHE A 77 -6.45 3.62 5.16
C PHE A 77 -6.29 4.99 4.49
N THR A 78 -6.93 5.22 3.34
CA THR A 78 -6.83 6.48 2.61
C THR A 78 -7.50 7.62 3.39
N GLY A 79 -6.76 8.70 3.65
CA GLY A 79 -7.28 9.89 4.35
C GLY A 79 -7.38 9.75 5.88
N GLY A 80 -6.92 8.63 6.44
CA GLY A 80 -6.99 8.32 7.87
C GLY A 80 -7.82 7.05 8.14
N ILE A 81 -7.32 6.19 9.02
CA ILE A 81 -7.96 4.91 9.32
C ILE A 81 -8.99 5.04 10.45
N PRO A 82 -10.21 4.48 10.29
CA PRO A 82 -11.15 4.34 11.40
C PRO A 82 -10.55 3.48 12.52
N VAL A 83 -10.55 3.99 13.75
CA VAL A 83 -9.93 3.33 14.92
C VAL A 83 -10.50 1.93 15.14
N GLU A 84 -11.81 1.77 14.95
CA GLU A 84 -12.52 0.50 15.09
C GLU A 84 -12.06 -0.52 14.06
N TYR A 85 -11.86 -0.10 12.81
CA TYR A 85 -11.38 -0.99 11.74
C TYR A 85 -9.92 -1.40 11.99
N TYR A 86 -9.07 -0.45 12.40
CA TYR A 86 -7.69 -0.76 12.75
C TYR A 86 -7.62 -1.77 13.90
N LYS A 87 -8.43 -1.55 14.94
CA LYS A 87 -8.52 -2.47 16.08
C LYS A 87 -9.00 -3.87 15.67
N GLN A 88 -9.98 -3.96 14.77
CA GLN A 88 -10.42 -5.25 14.21
C GLN A 88 -9.28 -5.99 13.51
N LEU A 89 -8.45 -5.30 12.72
CA LEU A 89 -7.30 -5.91 12.04
C LEU A 89 -6.19 -6.33 13.01
N LEU A 90 -5.99 -5.58 14.10
CA LEU A 90 -5.02 -5.92 15.14
C LEU A 90 -5.47 -7.11 15.99
N ASP A 91 -6.75 -7.17 16.35
CA ASP A 91 -7.32 -8.21 17.20
C ASP A 91 -7.64 -9.51 16.42
N ASP A 92 -7.58 -9.50 15.08
CA ASP A 92 -7.75 -10.70 14.26
C ASP A 92 -6.60 -11.69 14.47
N LYS A 93 -6.93 -12.86 15.02
CA LYS A 93 -6.00 -13.96 15.31
C LYS A 93 -5.22 -14.44 14.08
N ARG A 94 -5.73 -14.22 12.88
CA ARG A 94 -5.12 -14.59 11.59
C ARG A 94 -4.07 -13.57 11.12
N ARG A 95 -3.92 -12.46 11.86
CA ARG A 95 -2.89 -11.41 11.67
C ARG A 95 -2.82 -10.90 10.22
N PRO A 96 -3.89 -10.26 9.70
CA PRO A 96 -3.95 -9.77 8.31
C PRO A 96 -2.95 -8.64 8.00
N LEU A 97 -2.48 -7.92 9.01
CA LEU A 97 -1.47 -6.85 8.84
C LEU A 97 -0.05 -7.39 8.64
N VAL A 98 0.19 -8.67 8.90
CA VAL A 98 1.51 -9.29 8.71
C VAL A 98 1.59 -9.81 7.27
N ASN A 99 2.65 -9.42 6.56
CA ASN A 99 2.92 -9.98 5.24
C ASN A 99 3.61 -11.34 5.40
N LYS A 100 2.81 -12.41 5.36
CA LYS A 100 3.28 -13.79 5.59
C LYS A 100 4.20 -14.30 4.48
N ALA A 101 4.19 -13.69 3.30
CA ALA A 101 5.07 -14.09 2.19
C ALA A 101 6.54 -13.70 2.43
N ILE A 102 6.79 -12.59 3.14
CA ILE A 102 8.14 -12.07 3.38
C ILE A 102 8.54 -12.00 4.86
N GLN A 103 7.57 -11.99 5.77
CA GLN A 103 7.79 -11.94 7.23
C GLN A 103 7.36 -13.23 7.93
N GLY A 104 6.70 -14.15 7.23
CA GLY A 104 6.29 -15.42 7.79
C GLY A 104 7.48 -16.36 7.93
N THR A 105 7.76 -16.80 9.16
CA THR A 105 8.77 -17.82 9.43
C THR A 105 8.10 -19.17 9.64
N TYR A 106 8.39 -20.12 8.77
CA TYR A 106 7.86 -21.48 8.81
C TYR A 106 9.03 -22.47 8.73
N PRO A 107 8.99 -23.60 9.45
CA PRO A 107 9.94 -24.69 9.20
C PRO A 107 9.86 -25.11 7.72
N PRO A 108 10.99 -25.21 7.00
CA PRO A 108 10.98 -25.52 5.56
C PRO A 108 10.66 -27.00 5.27
N GLY A 109 10.70 -27.86 6.29
CA GLY A 109 10.54 -29.31 6.21
C GLY A 109 11.20 -29.99 7.40
#